data_AF-A0A7K8BET4-F1
#
_entry.id   AF-A0A7K8BET4-F1
#
_cell.length_a   1.000
_cell.length_b   1.000
_cell.length_c   1.000
_cell.angle_alpha   90.00
_cell.angle_beta   90.00
_cell.angle_gamma   90.00
#
_symmetry.space_group_name_H-M   'P 1'
#
loop_
_entity.id
_entity.type
_entity.pdbx_description
1 polymer ?
#
loop_
_entity_poly.entity_id
_entity_poly.type
_entity_poly.pdbx_seq_one_letter_code
_entity_poly.pdbx_strand_id
1 'polypeptide(L)'
;QLCEVSCPQPLANAWSQPCVTSCGDSRAVVYPPPVVITFPGPILSSCPQESVVGTSFPSGPMGASESGGAIGGSYGGGGSMGG
;
A
#
# COMPACT_ATOMS: atom_id res chain seq x y z
N GLN A 1 47.03 -17.35 -57.20
CA GLN A 1 46.86 -18.80 -56.99
C GLN A 1 45.79 -18.97 -55.93
N LEU A 2 44.60 -19.43 -56.33
CA LEU A 2 43.49 -19.69 -55.42
C LEU A 2 43.76 -20.99 -54.67
N CYS A 3 43.62 -20.97 -53.34
CA CYS A 3 43.67 -22.18 -52.52
C CYS A 3 42.40 -22.99 -52.79
N GLU A 4 42.53 -24.11 -53.49
CA GLU A 4 41.49 -25.12 -53.63
C GLU A 4 41.15 -25.70 -52.24
N VAL A 5 39.98 -25.36 -51.71
CA VAL A 5 39.42 -26.02 -50.51
C VAL A 5 38.74 -27.30 -51.00
N SER A 6 39.51 -28.39 -51.06
CA SER A 6 38.95 -29.72 -51.31
C SER A 6 38.22 -30.20 -50.05
N CYS A 7 36.96 -29.79 -49.87
CA CYS A 7 36.11 -30.37 -48.84
C CYS A 7 35.63 -31.77 -49.30
N PRO A 8 35.93 -32.86 -48.56
CA PRO A 8 35.34 -34.15 -48.86
C PRO A 8 33.82 -34.05 -48.79
N GLN A 9 33.11 -34.75 -49.68
CA GLN A 9 31.65 -34.73 -49.71
C GLN A 9 31.09 -35.09 -48.33
N PRO A 10 30.10 -34.33 -47.81
CA PRO A 10 29.51 -34.64 -46.51
C PRO A 10 28.82 -36.01 -46.57
N LEU A 11 29.35 -36.96 -45.82
CA LEU A 11 28.76 -38.30 -45.72
C LEU A 11 27.60 -38.26 -44.72
N ALA A 12 26.38 -38.20 -45.24
CA ALA A 12 25.17 -38.35 -44.44
C ALA A 12 24.79 -39.84 -44.37
N ASN A 13 25.07 -40.49 -43.24
CA ASN A 13 24.52 -41.82 -42.97
C ASN A 13 23.06 -41.67 -42.55
N ALA A 14 22.14 -41.91 -43.49
CA ALA A 14 20.71 -41.93 -43.23
C ALA A 14 20.25 -43.37 -42.94
N TRP A 15 19.47 -43.54 -41.89
CA TRP A 15 18.84 -44.81 -41.53
C TRP A 15 17.32 -44.64 -41.58
N SER A 16 16.63 -45.60 -42.18
CA SER A 16 15.15 -45.62 -42.23
C SER A 16 14.53 -46.26 -40.98
N GLN A 17 15.35 -46.76 -40.05
CA GLN A 17 14.93 -47.43 -38.83
C GLN A 17 15.00 -46.46 -37.64
N PRO A 18 14.10 -46.58 -36.65
CA PRO A 18 14.10 -45.71 -35.49
C PRO A 18 15.41 -45.86 -34.71
N CYS A 19 16.21 -44.80 -34.69
CA CYS A 19 17.42 -44.71 -33.88
C CYS A 19 17.05 -44.25 -32.47
N VAL A 20 16.73 -45.21 -31.60
CA VAL A 20 16.51 -44.96 -30.18
C VAL A 20 17.83 -45.19 -29.44
N THR A 21 18.36 -44.15 -28.82
CA THR A 21 19.49 -44.26 -27.89
C THR A 21 19.00 -43.87 -26.49
N SER A 22 19.42 -44.62 -25.47
CA SER A 22 19.20 -44.22 -24.08
C SER A 22 20.32 -43.28 -23.68
N CYS A 23 20.03 -41.99 -23.62
CA CYS A 23 20.90 -41.02 -22.96
C CYS A 23 20.61 -40.99 -21.46
N GLY A 24 21.63 -40.68 -20.67
CA GLY A 24 21.45 -40.40 -19.24
C GLY A 24 20.63 -39.11 -19.00
N ASP A 25 20.32 -38.84 -17.73
CA ASP A 25 19.49 -37.71 -17.36
C ASP A 25 20.10 -36.35 -17.78
N SER A 26 19.25 -35.49 -18.34
CA SER A 26 19.61 -34.09 -18.63
C SER A 26 19.33 -33.22 -17.41
N ARG A 27 20.31 -32.40 -16.98
CA ARG A 27 20.14 -31.43 -15.90
C ARG A 27 20.17 -30.00 -16.44
N ALA A 28 19.17 -29.21 -16.06
CA ALA A 28 19.14 -27.77 -16.27
C ALA A 28 19.08 -27.05 -14.92
N VAL A 29 19.98 -26.10 -14.69
CA VAL A 29 20.02 -25.29 -13.46
C VAL A 29 19.83 -23.83 -13.85
N VAL A 30 18.88 -23.15 -13.20
CA VAL A 30 18.56 -21.73 -13.42
C VAL A 30 18.87 -20.94 -12.16
N TYR A 31 19.57 -19.82 -12.29
CA TYR A 31 19.87 -18.89 -11.21
C TYR A 31 19.07 -17.59 -11.39
N PRO A 32 17.87 -17.49 -10.81
CA PRO A 32 17.10 -16.26 -10.89
C PRO A 32 17.75 -15.14 -10.05
N PRO A 33 17.61 -13.87 -10.44
CA PRO A 33 18.06 -12.74 -9.64
C PRO A 33 17.24 -12.60 -8.35
N PRO A 34 17.82 -12.00 -7.29
CA PRO A 34 17.10 -11.76 -6.03
C PRO A 34 15.96 -10.74 -6.24
N VAL A 35 14.80 -11.01 -5.62
CA VAL A 35 13.63 -10.11 -5.64
C VAL A 35 13.42 -9.51 -4.26
N VAL A 36 13.27 -8.18 -4.21
CA VAL A 36 13.00 -7.43 -2.96
C VAL A 36 11.56 -6.93 -2.98
N ILE A 37 10.83 -7.17 -1.89
CA ILE A 37 9.47 -6.66 -1.68
C ILE A 37 9.48 -5.75 -0.46
N THR A 38 9.06 -4.50 -0.62
CA THR A 38 8.90 -3.54 0.47
C THR A 38 7.42 -3.37 0.77
N PHE A 39 7.01 -3.69 2.00
CA PHE A 39 5.66 -3.42 2.47
C PHE A 39 5.61 -2.04 3.12
N PRO A 40 4.70 -1.15 2.69
CA PRO A 40 4.49 0.11 3.38
C PRO A 40 4.07 -0.16 4.83
N GLY A 41 4.59 0.63 5.77
CA GLY A 41 4.23 0.50 7.19
C GLY A 41 2.73 0.72 7.44
N PRO A 42 2.20 0.23 8.57
CA PRO A 42 0.78 0.40 8.89
C PRO A 42 0.45 1.89 9.06
N ILE A 43 -0.62 2.36 8.41
CA ILE A 43 -1.18 3.69 8.63
C ILE A 43 -2.01 3.63 9.91
N LEU A 44 -1.57 4.34 10.96
CA LEU A 44 -2.33 4.50 12.20
C LEU A 44 -3.13 5.80 12.15
N SER A 45 -4.46 5.70 12.08
CA SER A 45 -5.35 6.86 12.12
C SER A 45 -6.08 6.90 13.47
N SER A 46 -5.99 8.03 14.18
CA SER A 46 -6.77 8.30 15.38
C SER A 46 -7.73 9.44 15.12
N CYS A 47 -9.04 9.20 15.30
CA CYS A 47 -10.07 10.23 15.28
C CYS A 47 -10.52 10.47 16.73
N PRO A 48 -9.97 11.48 17.44
CA PRO A 48 -10.41 11.75 18.80
C PRO A 48 -11.88 12.18 18.76
N GLN A 49 -12.74 11.49 19.52
CA GLN A 49 -14.17 11.80 19.52
C GLN A 49 -14.49 13.03 20.37
N GLU A 50 -13.64 13.44 21.32
CA GLU A 50 -13.88 14.61 22.17
C GLU A 50 -12.54 15.23 22.64
N SER A 51 -12.46 16.56 22.67
CA SER A 51 -11.36 17.31 23.31
C SER A 51 -11.94 18.36 24.25
N VAL A 52 -11.77 18.15 25.55
CA VAL A 52 -12.17 19.12 26.58
C VAL A 52 -10.95 19.93 26.99
N VAL A 53 -10.98 21.23 26.72
CA VAL A 53 -9.99 22.21 27.20
C VAL A 53 -10.60 22.97 28.37
N GLY A 54 -10.12 22.71 29.59
CA GLY A 54 -10.51 23.44 30.79
C GLY A 54 -9.56 24.61 31.07
N THR A 55 -10.09 25.76 31.48
CA THR A 55 -9.28 26.88 32.00
C THR A 55 -9.15 26.75 33.51
N SER A 56 -7.92 26.83 34.04
CA SER A 56 -7.71 26.94 35.49
C SER A 56 -7.81 28.41 35.87
N PHE A 57 -8.97 28.85 36.36
CA PHE A 57 -9.06 30.11 37.09
C PHE A 57 -8.44 29.87 38.48
N PRO A 58 -7.44 30.66 38.91
CA PRO A 58 -6.92 30.52 40.26
C PRO A 58 -8.04 30.88 41.23
N SER A 59 -8.51 29.88 42.00
CA SER A 59 -9.45 30.07 43.09
C SER A 59 -8.75 30.81 44.22
N GLY A 60 -8.70 32.14 44.12
CA GLY A 60 -8.34 33.03 45.23
C GLY A 60 -9.46 33.00 46.29
N PRO A 61 -9.13 33.11 47.58
CA PRO A 61 -10.08 32.88 48.66
C PRO A 61 -10.94 34.12 48.89
N MET A 62 -11.96 34.37 48.06
CA MET A 62 -13.04 35.30 48.43
C MET A 62 -14.23 35.24 47.46
N GLY A 63 -15.31 34.59 47.93
CA GLY A 63 -16.70 35.03 47.86
C GLY A 63 -17.30 35.51 46.54
N ALA A 64 -18.20 34.69 45.98
CA ALA A 64 -19.50 35.13 45.46
C ALA A 64 -20.43 33.90 45.47
N SER A 65 -21.02 33.63 46.64
CA SER A 65 -22.46 33.78 46.88
C SER A 65 -23.32 32.93 45.96
N GLU A 66 -23.71 31.78 46.51
CA GLU A 66 -24.93 31.08 46.18
C GLU A 66 -26.11 32.08 46.19
N SER A 67 -26.94 32.11 45.16
CA SER A 67 -28.39 32.40 45.25
C SER A 67 -29.00 32.51 43.85
N GLY A 68 -30.14 31.84 43.68
CA GLY A 68 -30.86 31.77 42.43
C GLY A 68 -31.37 33.12 41.93
N GLY A 69 -31.51 33.21 40.61
CA GLY A 69 -32.19 34.31 39.95
C GLY A 69 -32.55 33.91 38.53
N ALA A 70 -33.79 33.49 38.32
CA ALA A 70 -34.37 33.32 36.99
C ALA A 70 -34.58 34.69 36.34
N ILE A 71 -33.98 34.91 35.16
CA ILE A 71 -34.34 35.93 34.17
C ILE A 71 -34.08 35.28 32.81
N GLY A 72 -35.06 34.95 31.97
CA GLY A 72 -35.91 35.87 31.22
C GLY A 72 -35.77 35.46 29.75
N GLY A 73 -36.83 34.95 29.14
CA GLY A 73 -36.79 34.31 27.82
C GLY A 73 -36.65 35.26 26.64
N SER A 74 -36.34 34.69 25.47
CA SER A 74 -36.83 35.11 24.15
C SER A 74 -36.36 34.12 23.09
N TYR A 75 -37.30 33.34 22.55
CA TYR A 75 -37.11 32.66 21.27
C TYR A 75 -37.13 33.75 20.18
N GLY A 76 -36.05 33.85 19.41
CA GLY A 76 -36.01 34.70 18.22
C GLY A 76 -36.76 34.03 17.07
N GLY A 77 -37.60 34.78 16.36
CA GLY A 77 -38.23 34.35 15.12
C GLY A 77 -38.80 35.55 14.38
N GLY A 78 -38.06 36.09 13.42
CA GLY A 78 -38.43 37.28 12.66
C GLY A 78 -39.37 37.03 11.48
N GLY A 79 -39.83 38.12 10.88
CA GLY A 79 -40.27 38.19 9.49
C GLY A 79 -41.72 38.60 9.24
N SER A 80 -41.91 39.85 8.82
CA SER A 80 -43.14 40.37 8.18
C SER A 80 -43.50 39.64 6.88
N MET A 81 -44.78 39.33 6.71
CA MET A 81 -45.52 39.29 5.43
C MET A 81 -46.95 39.75 5.82
N GLY A 82 -47.59 40.80 5.29
CA GLY A 82 -47.59 41.30 3.93
C GLY A 82 -48.82 40.74 3.21
N GLY A 83 -49.98 41.40 3.35
CA GLY A 83 -51.27 41.02 2.75
C GLY A 83 -52.47 41.52 3.54
#